data_AF-A0A1T3BJV5-F1
#
_entry.id   AF-A0A1T3BJV5-F1
#
_cell.length_a   1.000
_cell.length_b   1.000
_cell.length_c   1.000
_cell.angle_alpha   90.00
_cell.angle_beta   90.00
_cell.angle_gamma   90.00
#
_symmetry.space_group_name_H-M   'P 1'
#
loop_
_entity.id
_entity.type
_entity.pdbx_description
1 polymer ?
#
loop_
_entity_poly.entity_id
_entity_poly.type
_entity_poly.pdbx_seq_one_letter_code
_entity_poly.pdbx_strand_id
1 'polypeptide(L)'
;MRRVLKHHVCFCFLSTALLAGVSLIAAQEKVYAGSLGNCKGDVDGSGRDDEQPIVCNGSDGLSGGASDKVLRGDRNIDMGNYIGMPAVEVHGDADITMSGTLRVTGSSDNDSPAIKVHGGGGLKLVDATIVNVSKGIVAESEGAVTVMTGLIGVKKDGVVVEVKNRGKVTLMGTSFTKVTMGAEVKGDGKLKMTGGEIRVTSTNGGTGLSVGGDGECYYDGWDDCGKGG
;
A
#
# COMPACT_ATOMS: atom_id res chain seq x y z
N MET A 1 14.48 16.76 67.63
CA MET A 1 14.80 17.48 66.38
C MET A 1 14.10 16.77 65.23
N ARG A 2 13.00 17.34 64.71
CA ARG A 2 12.31 16.81 63.52
C ARG A 2 13.06 17.31 62.28
N ARG A 3 13.57 16.41 61.44
CA ARG A 3 14.11 16.77 60.13
C ARG A 3 13.02 16.56 59.08
N VAL A 4 12.49 17.68 58.60
CA VAL A 4 11.60 17.76 57.44
C VAL A 4 12.51 17.80 56.21
N LEU A 5 12.69 16.67 55.52
CA LEU A 5 13.38 16.66 54.23
C LEU A 5 12.35 16.64 53.11
N LYS A 6 12.30 17.79 52.44
CA LYS A 6 11.48 18.21 51.31
C LYS A 6 11.30 17.13 50.23
N HIS A 7 10.04 16.90 49.88
CA HIS A 7 9.63 16.53 48.52
C HIS A 7 10.26 17.51 47.53
N HIS A 8 11.38 17.17 46.87
CA HIS A 8 11.77 17.85 45.62
C HIS A 8 12.94 17.21 44.86
N VAL A 9 13.17 15.91 44.98
CA VAL A 9 14.20 15.23 44.17
C VAL A 9 13.68 13.87 43.75
N CYS A 10 13.07 13.82 42.57
CA CYS A 10 13.08 12.72 41.59
C CYS A 10 11.86 12.76 40.63
N PHE A 11 11.37 13.95 40.26
CA PHE A 11 10.31 14.09 39.25
C PHE A 11 10.82 14.69 37.92
N CYS A 12 12.14 14.72 37.72
CA CYS A 12 12.75 15.24 36.48
C CYS A 12 13.35 14.13 35.60
N PHE A 13 13.67 12.95 36.15
CA PHE A 13 14.23 11.85 35.35
C PHE A 13 13.18 10.93 34.72
N LEU A 14 11.94 10.98 35.18
CA LEU A 14 10.83 10.18 34.61
C LEU A 14 10.13 10.87 33.43
N SER A 15 10.27 12.18 33.27
CA SER A 15 9.58 12.93 32.20
C SER A 15 10.39 13.02 30.90
N THR A 16 11.73 12.89 30.94
CA THR A 16 12.56 12.96 29.73
C THR A 16 12.60 11.65 28.94
N ALA A 17 12.36 10.49 29.56
CA ALA A 17 12.30 9.22 28.85
C ALA A 17 10.99 9.03 28.05
N LEU A 18 9.87 9.54 28.57
CA LEU A 18 8.57 9.39 27.91
C LEU A 18 8.38 10.31 26.70
N LEU A 19 9.06 11.47 26.65
CA LEU A 19 8.93 12.36 25.48
C LEU A 19 9.69 11.87 24.25
N ALA A 20 10.75 11.07 24.41
CA ALA A 20 11.48 10.50 23.27
C ALA A 20 10.75 9.30 22.62
N GLY A 21 9.82 8.65 23.34
CA GLY A 21 9.03 7.54 22.82
C GLY A 21 7.90 7.98 21.88
N VAL A 22 7.38 9.20 22.04
CA VAL A 22 6.26 9.71 21.23
C VAL A 22 6.76 10.39 19.94
N SER A 23 7.99 10.88 19.90
CA SER A 23 8.57 11.52 18.70
C SER A 23 8.78 10.56 17.53
N LEU A 24 8.91 9.25 17.79
CA LEU A 24 9.11 8.25 16.74
C LEU A 24 7.86 8.05 15.87
N ILE A 25 6.67 8.46 16.35
CA ILE A 25 5.42 8.38 15.58
C ILE A 25 5.20 9.67 14.76
N ALA A 26 5.80 10.80 15.16
CA ALA A 26 5.62 12.09 14.47
C ALA A 26 6.69 12.42 13.41
N ALA A 27 7.80 11.68 13.36
CA ALA A 27 8.88 11.93 12.39
C ALA A 27 8.61 11.42 10.95
N GLN A 28 7.38 11.01 10.62
CA GLN A 28 7.00 10.65 9.25
C GLN A 28 6.23 11.75 8.50
N GLU A 29 6.10 12.97 9.04
CA GLU A 29 5.82 14.14 8.20
C GLU A 29 7.13 14.65 7.58
N LYS A 30 7.71 13.87 6.66
CA LYS A 30 8.48 14.54 5.60
C LYS A 30 7.45 15.43 4.89
N VAL A 31 7.62 16.74 5.00
CA VAL A 31 6.85 17.69 4.21
C VAL A 31 7.30 17.51 2.75
N TYR A 32 6.58 16.67 2.02
CA TYR A 32 6.81 16.40 0.60
C TYR A 32 6.42 17.64 -0.20
N ALA A 33 7.41 18.46 -0.54
CA ALA A 33 7.27 19.56 -1.48
C ALA A 33 7.07 18.96 -2.89
N GLY A 34 5.91 19.24 -3.50
CA GLY A 34 5.57 18.78 -4.84
C GLY A 34 6.51 19.37 -5.89
N SER A 35 7.30 18.50 -6.53
CA SER A 35 7.98 18.81 -7.79
C SER A 35 7.55 17.78 -8.85
N LEU A 36 7.02 18.28 -9.97
CA LEU A 36 6.23 17.56 -10.98
C LEU A 36 7.08 16.85 -12.06
N GLY A 37 8.21 16.24 -11.73
CA GLY A 37 9.03 15.47 -12.70
C GLY A 37 8.84 13.95 -12.56
N ASN A 38 8.33 13.26 -13.59
CA ASN A 38 8.23 11.78 -13.74
C ASN A 38 6.94 11.03 -13.39
N CYS A 39 5.82 11.72 -13.17
CA CYS A 39 4.53 11.04 -13.05
C CYS A 39 3.58 11.53 -14.15
N LYS A 40 2.95 10.61 -14.86
CA LYS A 40 1.87 10.87 -15.82
C LYS A 40 0.52 10.63 -15.14
N GLY A 41 -0.43 11.54 -15.39
CA GLY A 41 -1.78 11.60 -14.78
C GLY A 41 -2.02 12.99 -14.18
N ASP A 42 -3.28 13.48 -14.07
CA ASP A 42 -3.59 14.76 -13.38
C ASP A 42 -3.31 14.59 -11.89
N VAL A 43 -2.09 14.93 -11.49
CA VAL A 43 -1.54 14.74 -10.14
C VAL A 43 -1.91 15.88 -9.18
N ASP A 44 -2.45 16.98 -9.72
CA ASP A 44 -2.75 18.21 -9.00
C ASP A 44 -4.26 18.44 -8.78
N GLY A 45 -5.12 17.51 -9.23
CA GLY A 45 -6.57 17.60 -9.05
C GLY A 45 -7.18 18.80 -9.79
N SER A 46 -6.56 19.20 -10.91
CA SER A 46 -6.97 20.37 -11.70
C SER A 46 -8.19 20.12 -12.59
N GLY A 47 -8.74 18.91 -12.55
CA GLY A 47 -10.13 18.61 -12.91
C GLY A 47 -10.33 18.25 -14.37
N ARG A 48 -9.32 17.71 -15.05
CA ARG A 48 -9.49 17.21 -16.43
C ARG A 48 -9.02 15.78 -16.66
N ASP A 49 -8.18 15.20 -15.79
CA ASP A 49 -7.69 13.83 -15.98
C ASP A 49 -7.65 13.00 -14.67
N ASP A 50 -8.55 13.27 -13.72
CA ASP A 50 -8.65 12.53 -12.45
C ASP A 50 -9.03 11.05 -12.64
N GLU A 51 -9.56 10.70 -13.82
CA GLU A 51 -9.90 9.35 -14.25
C GLU A 51 -8.77 8.60 -14.98
N GLN A 52 -7.66 9.27 -15.32
CA GLN A 52 -6.56 8.64 -16.05
C GLN A 52 -5.66 7.78 -15.15
N PRO A 53 -5.09 6.69 -15.69
CA PRO A 53 -4.04 5.91 -15.04
C PRO A 53 -2.88 6.78 -14.58
N ILE A 54 -2.40 6.51 -13.37
CA ILE A 54 -1.22 7.15 -12.80
C ILE A 54 -0.02 6.27 -13.10
N VAL A 55 0.99 6.80 -13.81
CA VAL A 55 2.23 6.07 -14.11
C VAL A 55 3.42 6.91 -13.66
N CYS A 56 4.19 6.41 -12.70
CA CYS A 56 5.35 7.09 -12.14
C CYS A 56 6.62 6.27 -12.35
N ASN A 57 7.67 6.91 -12.85
CA ASN A 57 8.98 6.29 -13.01
C ASN A 57 10.09 7.07 -12.25
N GLY A 58 11.06 6.36 -11.68
CA GLY A 58 12.15 7.00 -10.92
C GLY A 58 13.24 7.66 -11.76
N SER A 59 13.08 7.78 -13.09
CA SER A 59 14.18 8.14 -13.99
C SER A 59 13.85 9.30 -14.92
N ASP A 60 14.39 10.47 -14.61
CA ASP A 60 14.76 11.50 -15.57
C ASP A 60 16.24 11.82 -15.35
N GLY A 61 17.10 11.38 -16.27
CA GLY A 61 18.52 11.81 -16.33
C GLY A 61 18.72 13.30 -16.58
N LEU A 62 17.73 14.14 -16.23
CA LEU A 62 17.68 15.57 -16.43
C LEU A 62 17.12 16.23 -15.16
N SER A 63 18.02 16.62 -14.26
CA SER A 63 17.83 17.70 -13.29
C SER A 63 16.72 17.53 -12.23
N GLY A 64 17.02 16.80 -11.14
CA GLY A 64 16.64 17.23 -9.79
C GLY A 64 15.16 17.14 -9.39
N GLY A 65 14.35 16.32 -10.07
CA GLY A 65 13.01 15.96 -9.60
C GLY A 65 13.11 15.05 -8.39
N ALA A 66 12.52 15.45 -7.26
CA ALA A 66 12.44 14.58 -6.08
C ALA A 66 11.70 13.28 -6.45
N SER A 67 12.31 12.13 -6.16
CA SER A 67 11.72 10.79 -6.27
C SER A 67 10.49 10.60 -5.39
N ASP A 68 10.41 11.44 -4.37
CA ASP A 68 9.47 11.48 -3.27
C ASP A 68 8.29 12.42 -3.64
N LYS A 69 7.05 11.90 -3.83
CA LYS A 69 5.87 12.71 -4.21
C LYS A 69 4.60 12.45 -3.39
N VAL A 70 3.80 13.50 -3.20
CA VAL A 70 2.45 13.39 -2.62
C VAL A 70 1.39 13.81 -3.64
N LEU A 71 0.51 12.88 -4.01
CA LEU A 71 -0.70 13.16 -4.78
C LEU A 71 -1.81 13.57 -3.82
N ARG A 72 -2.42 14.73 -4.09
CA ARG A 72 -3.49 15.32 -3.28
C ARG A 72 -4.85 15.12 -3.95
N GLY A 73 -5.88 14.98 -3.13
CA GLY A 73 -7.25 14.79 -3.59
C GLY A 73 -7.61 13.35 -3.89
N ASP A 74 -8.91 13.12 -3.96
CA ASP A 74 -9.48 11.81 -4.29
C ASP A 74 -9.31 11.52 -5.79
N ARG A 75 -9.20 10.23 -6.13
CA ARG A 75 -9.01 9.77 -7.51
C ARG A 75 -10.02 8.66 -7.81
N ASN A 76 -10.65 8.72 -8.97
CA ASN A 76 -11.59 7.71 -9.40
C ASN A 76 -11.24 7.23 -10.81
N ILE A 77 -10.62 6.06 -10.91
CA ILE A 77 -10.10 5.52 -12.17
C ILE A 77 -10.99 4.36 -12.62
N ASP A 78 -11.62 4.53 -13.78
CA ASP A 78 -12.32 3.44 -14.48
C ASP A 78 -11.38 2.76 -15.46
N MET A 79 -10.92 1.56 -15.10
CA MET A 79 -10.02 0.76 -15.94
C MET A 79 -10.70 0.21 -17.19
N GLY A 80 -12.03 0.30 -17.31
CA GLY A 80 -12.76 0.01 -18.55
C GLY A 80 -12.40 0.97 -19.69
N ASN A 81 -12.01 2.19 -19.36
CA ASN A 81 -11.58 3.19 -20.36
C ASN A 81 -10.10 3.02 -20.76
N TYR A 82 -9.33 2.22 -20.03
CA TYR A 82 -7.88 2.06 -20.19
C TYR A 82 -7.47 0.58 -20.19
N ILE A 83 -7.93 -0.14 -21.22
CA ILE A 83 -7.68 -1.59 -21.37
C ILE A 83 -6.18 -1.88 -21.45
N GLY A 84 -5.72 -2.86 -20.68
CA GLY A 84 -4.32 -3.31 -20.69
C GLY A 84 -3.37 -2.44 -19.86
N MET A 85 -3.90 -1.44 -19.12
CA MET A 85 -3.14 -0.62 -18.20
C MET A 85 -3.64 -0.79 -16.77
N PRO A 86 -2.73 -0.79 -15.77
CA PRO A 86 -3.12 -0.65 -14.37
C PRO A 86 -3.67 0.75 -14.09
N ALA A 87 -4.47 0.91 -13.04
CA ALA A 87 -4.90 2.23 -12.60
C ALA A 87 -3.74 3.03 -11.97
N VAL A 88 -2.84 2.33 -11.27
CA VAL A 88 -1.60 2.91 -10.75
C VAL A 88 -0.43 2.01 -11.08
N GLU A 89 0.57 2.54 -11.77
CA GLU A 89 1.88 1.91 -11.98
C GLU A 89 2.98 2.77 -11.37
N VAL A 90 3.78 2.19 -10.48
CA VAL A 90 4.98 2.84 -9.93
C VAL A 90 6.17 1.93 -10.17
N HIS A 91 7.24 2.48 -10.76
CA HIS A 91 8.45 1.72 -10.99
C HIS A 91 9.75 2.52 -10.97
N GLY A 92 10.88 1.80 -10.91
CA GLY A 92 12.19 2.42 -10.69
C GLY A 92 12.26 3.01 -9.28
N ASP A 93 13.12 4.01 -9.08
CA ASP A 93 13.32 4.65 -7.78
C ASP A 93 12.22 5.68 -7.41
N ALA A 94 10.98 5.52 -7.91
CA ALA A 94 9.87 6.43 -7.61
C ALA A 94 9.15 6.04 -6.31
N ASP A 95 8.97 7.00 -5.40
CA ASP A 95 8.25 6.85 -4.14
C ASP A 95 7.04 7.80 -4.08
N ILE A 96 5.84 7.24 -4.18
CA ILE A 96 4.59 7.99 -4.29
C ILE A 96 3.73 7.78 -3.05
N THR A 97 3.16 8.85 -2.53
CA THR A 97 2.15 8.83 -1.47
C THR A 97 0.87 9.48 -1.97
N MET A 98 -0.26 8.79 -1.90
CA MET A 98 -1.58 9.36 -2.17
C MET A 98 -2.27 9.67 -0.85
N SER A 99 -2.54 10.95 -0.65
CA SER A 99 -3.15 11.47 0.59
C SER A 99 -4.69 11.42 0.57
N GLY A 100 -5.30 11.40 -0.62
CA GLY A 100 -6.75 11.20 -0.79
C GLY A 100 -7.12 9.73 -1.03
N THR A 101 -8.41 9.47 -1.21
CA THR A 101 -8.93 8.13 -1.48
C THR A 101 -8.72 7.75 -2.95
N LEU A 102 -8.11 6.60 -3.19
CA LEU A 102 -8.06 5.98 -4.52
C LEU A 102 -9.27 5.06 -4.71
N ARG A 103 -10.11 5.36 -5.69
CA ARG A 103 -11.21 4.50 -6.16
C ARG A 103 -10.84 3.93 -7.53
N VAL A 104 -10.92 2.61 -7.65
CA VAL A 104 -10.67 1.91 -8.92
C VAL A 104 -11.84 0.98 -9.22
N THR A 105 -12.38 1.10 -10.43
CA THR A 105 -13.38 0.18 -10.95
C THR A 105 -12.82 -0.55 -12.16
N GLY A 106 -12.88 -1.87 -12.13
CA GLY A 106 -12.47 -2.73 -13.24
C GLY A 106 -13.60 -3.05 -14.23
N SER A 107 -13.21 -3.57 -15.38
CA SER A 107 -14.10 -4.09 -16.44
C SER A 107 -13.80 -5.56 -16.72
N SER A 108 -14.74 -6.27 -17.36
CA SER A 108 -14.58 -7.69 -17.74
C SER A 108 -13.35 -7.92 -18.62
N ASP A 109 -13.03 -6.94 -19.46
CA ASP A 109 -12.07 -7.05 -20.56
C ASP A 109 -10.65 -6.60 -20.16
N ASN A 110 -10.47 -6.14 -18.91
CA ASN A 110 -9.16 -5.73 -18.40
C ASN A 110 -8.61 -6.79 -17.43
N ASP A 111 -7.44 -7.31 -17.76
CA ASP A 111 -6.70 -8.29 -16.94
C ASP A 111 -5.49 -7.71 -16.21
N SER A 112 -5.26 -6.40 -16.37
CA SER A 112 -4.24 -5.68 -15.64
C SER A 112 -4.61 -5.58 -14.16
N PRO A 113 -3.61 -5.58 -13.26
CA PRO A 113 -3.88 -5.29 -11.86
C PRO A 113 -4.33 -3.83 -11.68
N ALA A 114 -5.13 -3.55 -10.65
CA ALA A 114 -5.47 -2.17 -10.31
C ALA A 114 -4.22 -1.37 -9.93
N ILE A 115 -3.36 -1.98 -9.11
CA ILE A 115 -2.10 -1.39 -8.66
C ILE A 115 -0.97 -2.33 -9.05
N LYS A 116 0.04 -1.80 -9.74
CA LYS A 116 1.28 -2.49 -10.05
C LYS A 116 2.47 -1.68 -9.54
N VAL A 117 3.29 -2.27 -8.68
CA VAL A 117 4.51 -1.62 -8.21
C VAL A 117 5.70 -2.55 -8.40
N HIS A 118 6.74 -2.08 -9.09
CA HIS A 118 7.89 -2.90 -9.44
C HIS A 118 9.20 -2.14 -9.55
N GLY A 119 10.31 -2.87 -9.66
CA GLY A 119 11.63 -2.28 -9.93
C GLY A 119 12.11 -1.30 -8.86
N GLY A 120 11.84 -1.59 -7.59
CA GLY A 120 12.21 -0.73 -6.45
C GLY A 120 11.22 0.38 -6.10
N GLY A 121 10.15 0.56 -6.88
CA GLY A 121 9.19 1.65 -6.66
C GLY A 121 8.41 1.50 -5.36
N GLY A 122 7.97 2.62 -4.78
CA GLY A 122 7.16 2.67 -3.57
C GLY A 122 5.83 3.37 -3.80
N LEU A 123 4.75 2.79 -3.28
CA LEU A 123 3.42 3.40 -3.25
C LEU A 123 2.84 3.33 -1.84
N LYS A 124 2.39 4.47 -1.31
CA LYS A 124 1.63 4.58 -0.06
C LYS A 124 0.25 5.16 -0.34
N LEU A 125 -0.79 4.47 0.10
CA LEU A 125 -2.17 4.90 -0.01
C LEU A 125 -2.76 5.06 1.38
N VAL A 126 -3.39 6.21 1.64
CA VAL A 126 -4.17 6.40 2.87
C VAL A 126 -5.42 5.54 2.81
N ASP A 127 -6.19 5.62 1.72
CA ASP A 127 -7.42 4.86 1.53
C ASP A 127 -7.54 4.36 0.10
N ALA A 128 -8.00 3.11 -0.07
CA ALA A 128 -8.18 2.49 -1.36
C ALA A 128 -9.48 1.68 -1.41
N THR A 129 -10.34 2.00 -2.38
CA THR A 129 -11.51 1.17 -2.74
C THR A 129 -11.32 0.65 -4.16
N ILE A 130 -11.11 -0.65 -4.29
CA ILE A 130 -10.86 -1.30 -5.58
C ILE A 130 -11.91 -2.38 -5.78
N VAL A 131 -12.63 -2.35 -6.90
CA VAL A 131 -13.72 -3.30 -7.17
C VAL A 131 -13.71 -3.80 -8.60
N ASN A 132 -14.12 -5.05 -8.79
CA ASN A 132 -14.37 -5.66 -10.11
C ASN A 132 -13.12 -5.76 -11.02
N VAL A 133 -11.93 -5.88 -10.44
CA VAL A 133 -10.66 -6.02 -11.17
C VAL A 133 -10.18 -7.48 -11.20
N SER A 134 -9.35 -7.86 -12.17
CA SER A 134 -8.72 -9.20 -12.19
C SER A 134 -7.74 -9.40 -11.05
N LYS A 135 -6.93 -8.39 -10.79
CA LYS A 135 -5.98 -8.39 -9.68
C LYS A 135 -6.05 -7.06 -8.95
N GLY A 136 -6.06 -7.09 -7.62
CA GLY A 136 -6.05 -5.87 -6.81
C GLY A 136 -4.68 -5.21 -6.84
N ILE A 137 -3.74 -5.81 -6.12
CA ILE A 137 -2.37 -5.30 -5.97
C ILE A 137 -1.38 -6.34 -6.48
N VAL A 138 -0.42 -5.91 -7.29
CA VAL A 138 0.76 -6.71 -7.68
C VAL A 138 2.01 -5.95 -7.27
N ALA A 139 2.79 -6.53 -6.38
CA ALA A 139 4.10 -6.02 -5.99
C ALA A 139 5.19 -7.03 -6.37
N GLU A 140 6.15 -6.60 -7.20
CA GLU A 140 7.22 -7.47 -7.67
C GLU A 140 8.55 -6.74 -7.80
N SER A 141 9.66 -7.47 -7.96
CA SER A 141 10.98 -6.89 -8.26
C SER A 141 11.35 -5.74 -7.31
N GLU A 142 11.31 -6.00 -6.00
CA GLU A 142 11.54 -5.02 -4.93
C GLU A 142 10.49 -3.90 -4.78
N GLY A 143 9.43 -3.89 -5.58
CA GLY A 143 8.32 -2.94 -5.44
C GLY A 143 7.62 -3.03 -4.09
N ALA A 144 7.26 -1.89 -3.51
CA ALA A 144 6.67 -1.78 -2.19
C ALA A 144 5.32 -1.04 -2.21
N VAL A 145 4.28 -1.67 -1.66
CA VAL A 145 2.94 -1.07 -1.50
C VAL A 145 2.56 -1.02 -0.04
N THR A 146 2.08 0.13 0.43
CA THR A 146 1.45 0.29 1.74
C THR A 146 0.05 0.85 1.56
N VAL A 147 -0.96 0.20 2.13
CA VAL A 147 -2.36 0.69 2.16
C VAL A 147 -2.80 0.78 3.61
N MET A 148 -3.17 1.98 4.07
CA MET A 148 -3.47 2.21 5.50
C MET A 148 -4.91 1.86 5.90
N THR A 149 -5.84 1.95 4.96
CA THR A 149 -7.21 1.43 5.05
C THR A 149 -7.70 1.12 3.65
N GLY A 150 -8.64 0.18 3.52
CA GLY A 150 -9.25 -0.03 2.22
C GLY A 150 -10.20 -1.20 2.13
N LEU A 151 -10.84 -1.28 0.98
CA LEU A 151 -11.70 -2.37 0.56
C LEU A 151 -11.28 -2.81 -0.83
N ILE A 152 -10.81 -4.05 -0.96
CA ILE A 152 -10.35 -4.59 -2.24
C ILE A 152 -11.18 -5.82 -2.62
N GLY A 153 -11.83 -5.75 -3.76
CA GLY A 153 -12.64 -6.81 -4.32
C GLY A 153 -12.29 -7.09 -5.77
N VAL A 154 -12.15 -8.37 -6.09
CA VAL A 154 -11.79 -8.84 -7.44
C VAL A 154 -12.99 -9.46 -8.14
N LYS A 155 -12.88 -9.61 -9.47
CA LYS A 155 -13.81 -10.41 -10.26
C LYS A 155 -13.59 -11.91 -9.98
N LYS A 156 -14.50 -12.74 -10.48
CA LYS A 156 -14.42 -14.20 -10.33
C LYS A 156 -13.03 -14.70 -10.81
N ASP A 157 -12.43 -15.59 -10.01
CA ASP A 157 -11.11 -16.18 -10.26
C ASP A 157 -9.93 -15.19 -10.20
N GLY A 158 -10.19 -13.96 -9.73
CA GLY A 158 -9.17 -12.95 -9.50
C GLY A 158 -8.37 -13.16 -8.20
N VAL A 159 -7.26 -12.43 -8.10
CA VAL A 159 -6.32 -12.45 -6.96
C VAL A 159 -6.27 -11.07 -6.32
N VAL A 160 -6.62 -10.94 -5.04
CA VAL A 160 -6.66 -9.62 -4.40
C VAL A 160 -5.25 -9.03 -4.25
N VAL A 161 -4.28 -9.81 -3.78
CA VAL A 161 -2.87 -9.41 -3.68
C VAL A 161 -1.95 -10.50 -4.23
N GLU A 162 -1.05 -10.14 -5.13
CA GLU A 162 0.06 -10.99 -5.58
C GLU A 162 1.39 -10.33 -5.20
N VAL A 163 2.24 -11.07 -4.48
CA VAL A 163 3.57 -10.60 -4.06
C VAL A 163 4.62 -11.61 -4.50
N LYS A 164 5.64 -11.16 -5.23
CA LYS A 164 6.72 -12.03 -5.72
C LYS A 164 8.04 -11.29 -5.88
N ASN A 165 9.14 -12.02 -6.09
CA ASN A 165 10.45 -11.44 -6.48
C ASN A 165 10.87 -10.25 -5.61
N ARG A 166 10.90 -10.41 -4.28
CA ARG A 166 11.21 -9.38 -3.26
C ARG A 166 10.21 -8.24 -3.15
N GLY A 167 9.07 -8.33 -3.84
CA GLY A 167 7.95 -7.42 -3.66
C GLY A 167 7.48 -7.41 -2.20
N LYS A 168 6.97 -6.27 -1.77
CA LYS A 168 6.50 -6.06 -0.39
C LYS A 168 5.13 -5.40 -0.40
N VAL A 169 4.18 -5.97 0.32
CA VAL A 169 2.87 -5.36 0.53
C VAL A 169 2.60 -5.26 2.02
N THR A 170 2.24 -4.08 2.49
CA THR A 170 1.76 -3.83 3.85
C THR A 170 0.33 -3.31 3.78
N LEU A 171 -0.60 -4.03 4.37
CA LEU A 171 -2.02 -3.64 4.44
C LEU A 171 -2.38 -3.38 5.89
N MET A 172 -3.03 -2.27 6.16
CA MET A 172 -3.54 -1.94 7.48
C MET A 172 -5.04 -1.68 7.36
N GLY A 173 -5.85 -2.22 8.26
CA GLY A 173 -7.31 -2.00 8.22
C GLY A 173 -8.00 -2.40 6.90
N THR A 174 -7.35 -3.17 6.04
CA THR A 174 -7.83 -3.46 4.68
C THR A 174 -8.66 -4.73 4.67
N SER A 175 -9.85 -4.67 4.09
CA SER A 175 -10.73 -5.84 3.95
C SER A 175 -10.79 -6.33 2.52
N PHE A 176 -10.79 -7.65 2.34
CA PHE A 176 -10.98 -8.28 1.03
C PHE A 176 -12.42 -8.78 0.89
N THR A 177 -13.02 -8.60 -0.29
CA THR A 177 -14.37 -9.09 -0.59
C THR A 177 -14.41 -9.82 -1.92
N LYS A 178 -15.39 -10.71 -2.13
CA LYS A 178 -15.55 -11.46 -3.39
C LYS A 178 -14.32 -12.30 -3.73
N VAL A 179 -13.69 -12.88 -2.71
CA VAL A 179 -12.38 -13.52 -2.83
C VAL A 179 -12.49 -14.97 -3.29
N THR A 180 -11.85 -15.29 -4.43
CA THR A 180 -11.43 -16.66 -4.77
C THR A 180 -10.01 -16.91 -4.25
N MET A 181 -9.08 -15.99 -4.51
CA MET A 181 -7.73 -15.96 -3.94
C MET A 181 -7.48 -14.62 -3.27
N GLY A 182 -7.26 -14.59 -1.96
CA GLY A 182 -7.07 -13.33 -1.23
C GLY A 182 -5.65 -12.82 -1.45
N ALA A 183 -4.68 -13.57 -0.98
CA ALA A 183 -3.28 -13.22 -1.21
C ALA A 183 -2.47 -14.41 -1.68
N GLU A 184 -1.56 -14.15 -2.60
CA GLU A 184 -0.60 -15.13 -3.11
C GLU A 184 0.80 -14.55 -2.97
N VAL A 185 1.63 -15.19 -2.14
CA VAL A 185 3.02 -14.79 -1.88
C VAL A 185 3.95 -15.87 -2.44
N LYS A 186 4.84 -15.50 -3.36
CA LYS A 186 5.75 -16.40 -4.06
C LYS A 186 7.20 -15.98 -3.92
N GLY A 187 8.11 -16.95 -4.02
CA GLY A 187 9.55 -16.67 -3.99
C GLY A 187 9.90 -16.02 -2.66
N ASP A 188 10.61 -14.91 -2.67
CA ASP A 188 11.00 -14.12 -1.50
C ASP A 188 10.08 -12.88 -1.28
N GLY A 189 8.85 -12.95 -1.78
CA GLY A 189 7.83 -11.91 -1.55
C GLY A 189 7.42 -11.81 -0.08
N LYS A 190 7.01 -10.62 0.34
CA LYS A 190 6.60 -10.35 1.72
C LYS A 190 5.25 -9.66 1.80
N LEU A 191 4.31 -10.25 2.53
CA LEU A 191 3.01 -9.66 2.81
C LEU A 191 2.83 -9.43 4.31
N LYS A 192 2.56 -8.20 4.72
CA LYS A 192 2.13 -7.89 6.08
C LYS A 192 0.72 -7.36 6.03
N MET A 193 -0.16 -7.88 6.87
CA MET A 193 -1.51 -7.35 7.02
C MET A 193 -1.87 -7.20 8.51
N THR A 194 -2.31 -6.00 8.90
CA THR A 194 -2.56 -5.65 10.30
C THR A 194 -3.90 -4.96 10.46
N GLY A 195 -4.86 -5.62 11.10
CA GLY A 195 -6.25 -5.16 11.06
C GLY A 195 -6.86 -5.27 9.65
N GLY A 196 -8.18 -5.42 9.60
CA GLY A 196 -8.89 -5.80 8.39
C GLY A 196 -9.36 -7.25 8.43
N GLU A 197 -10.00 -7.71 7.35
CA GLU A 197 -10.60 -9.05 7.27
C GLU A 197 -10.55 -9.59 5.84
N ILE A 198 -10.16 -10.85 5.67
CA ILE A 198 -10.32 -11.55 4.38
C ILE A 198 -11.68 -12.25 4.38
N ARG A 199 -12.66 -11.71 3.63
CA ARG A 199 -13.95 -12.37 3.44
C ARG A 199 -13.95 -13.21 2.17
N VAL A 200 -13.67 -14.50 2.34
CA VAL A 200 -13.86 -15.50 1.28
C VAL A 200 -15.35 -15.72 1.06
N THR A 201 -15.87 -15.28 -0.08
CA THR A 201 -17.30 -15.42 -0.42
C THR A 201 -17.55 -16.43 -1.55
N SER A 202 -16.53 -17.20 -1.95
CA SER A 202 -16.69 -18.25 -2.98
C SER A 202 -17.53 -19.41 -2.45
N THR A 203 -18.64 -19.71 -3.12
CA THR A 203 -19.50 -20.87 -2.84
C THR A 203 -18.82 -22.21 -3.11
N ASN A 204 -17.73 -22.23 -3.88
CA ASN A 204 -16.99 -23.45 -4.25
C ASN A 204 -15.69 -23.63 -3.44
N GLY A 205 -15.53 -22.88 -2.35
CA GLY A 205 -14.24 -22.75 -1.65
C GLY A 205 -13.36 -21.70 -2.31
N GLY A 206 -12.57 -21.02 -1.49
CA GLY A 206 -11.58 -20.04 -1.94
C GLY A 206 -10.40 -20.07 -0.98
N THR A 207 -9.22 -19.72 -1.49
CA THR A 207 -8.00 -19.66 -0.70
C THR A 207 -7.86 -18.24 -0.17
N GLY A 208 -7.96 -18.07 1.15
CA GLY A 208 -7.76 -16.76 1.77
C GLY A 208 -6.33 -16.25 1.54
N LEU A 209 -5.34 -17.10 1.79
CA LEU A 209 -3.92 -16.79 1.65
C LEU A 209 -3.15 -18.05 1.23
N SER A 210 -2.24 -17.89 0.27
CA SER A 210 -1.34 -18.92 -0.25
C SER A 210 0.10 -18.40 -0.23
N VAL A 211 1.01 -19.19 0.30
CA VAL A 211 2.42 -18.81 0.51
C VAL A 211 3.30 -19.95 0.03
N GLY A 212 4.25 -19.67 -0.87
CA GLY A 212 5.14 -20.68 -1.42
C GLY A 212 6.57 -20.16 -1.64
N GLY A 213 7.54 -21.07 -1.64
CA GLY A 213 8.97 -20.73 -1.64
C GLY A 213 9.40 -20.04 -0.34
N ASP A 214 10.38 -19.15 -0.40
CA ASP A 214 10.86 -18.37 0.76
C ASP A 214 9.91 -17.24 1.19
N GLY A 215 8.62 -17.36 0.84
CA GLY A 215 7.64 -16.31 1.00
C GLY A 215 7.29 -16.11 2.45
N GLU A 216 7.14 -14.85 2.86
CA GLU A 216 6.79 -14.51 4.24
C GLU A 216 5.46 -13.76 4.27
N CYS A 217 4.60 -14.16 5.19
CA CYS A 217 3.39 -13.42 5.47
C CYS A 217 3.09 -13.32 6.96
N TYR A 218 2.58 -12.16 7.36
CA TYR A 218 2.23 -11.84 8.74
C TYR A 218 0.82 -11.26 8.79
N TYR A 219 -0.03 -11.79 9.67
CA TYR A 219 -1.41 -11.32 9.88
C TYR A 219 -1.70 -11.10 11.36
N ASP A 220 -1.83 -9.84 11.81
CA ASP A 220 -2.21 -9.55 13.20
C ASP A 220 -3.65 -10.03 13.46
N GLY A 221 -3.77 -11.17 14.13
CA GLY A 221 -5.04 -11.81 14.48
C GLY A 221 -4.93 -13.33 14.55
N TRP A 222 -4.06 -13.94 13.73
CA TRP A 222 -3.72 -15.37 13.74
C TRP A 222 -2.19 -15.50 13.67
N ASP A 223 -1.57 -16.12 14.68
CA ASP A 223 -0.13 -16.35 14.73
C ASP A 223 0.35 -17.08 13.46
N ASP A 224 1.29 -16.45 12.74
CA ASP A 224 1.99 -16.91 11.54
C ASP A 224 1.13 -17.59 10.46
N CYS A 225 0.95 -16.89 9.34
CA CYS A 225 0.32 -17.44 8.14
C CYS A 225 1.21 -18.46 7.36
N GLY A 226 2.31 -18.91 7.98
CA GLY A 226 3.22 -19.93 7.45
C GLY A 226 4.35 -19.38 6.59
N LYS A 227 5.48 -20.11 6.56
CA LYS A 227 6.55 -19.97 5.55
C LYS A 227 6.32 -21.02 4.47
N GLY A 228 6.52 -20.66 3.20
CA GLY A 228 6.42 -21.63 2.11
C GLY A 228 7.48 -22.75 2.28
N GLY A 229 7.06 -23.99 2.02
CA GLY A 229 7.92 -25.18 2.00
C GLY A 229 8.30 -25.60 0.59
#